data_AF-A0A6F9BI42-F1
#
_entry.id   AF-A0A6F9BI42-F1
#
_cell.length_a   1.000
_cell.length_b   1.000
_cell.length_c   1.000
_cell.angle_alpha   90.00
_cell.angle_beta   90.00
_cell.angle_gamma   90.00
#
_symmetry.space_group_name_H-M   'P 1'
#
loop_
_entity.id
_entity.type
_entity.pdbx_description
1 polymer ?
#
loop_
_entity_poly.entity_id
_entity_poly.type
_entity_poly.pdbx_seq_one_letter_code
_entity_poly.pdbx_strand_id
1 'polypeptide(L)'
;VVYKNNDIRLELSRLARIVDPKMKIQGDVVFKCENVATLDPISFETPEAYISLPKWNTKRMGSMSFDFRTSEPNGLILFTHGKLQERKEAQRSQKNTKVDFFAVELLDGSLYLLLDMGSGTIKVKATQNKVNDGA
;
A
#
# COMPACT_ATOMS: atom_id res chain seq x y z
N VAL A 1 -9.76 -23.51 5.39
CA VAL A 1 -10.14 -22.50 6.42
C VAL A 1 -11.23 -23.07 7.30
N VAL A 2 -11.07 -22.98 8.62
CA VAL A 2 -12.01 -23.49 9.62
C VAL A 2 -12.35 -22.38 10.61
N TYR A 3 -13.63 -22.13 10.84
CA TYR A 3 -14.11 -21.29 11.94
C TYR A 3 -14.41 -22.18 13.14
N LYS A 4 -13.96 -21.78 14.33
CA LYS A 4 -14.24 -22.50 15.58
C LYS A 4 -14.60 -21.49 16.67
N ASN A 5 -15.72 -21.75 17.35
CA ASN A 5 -16.12 -21.14 18.61
C ASN A 5 -16.33 -22.29 19.64
N ASN A 6 -16.65 -21.96 20.90
CA ASN A 6 -16.82 -22.91 22.00
C ASN A 6 -17.76 -24.08 21.66
N ASP A 7 -18.86 -23.80 20.95
CA ASP A 7 -19.90 -24.80 20.66
C ASP A 7 -19.95 -25.25 19.20
N ILE A 8 -19.20 -24.60 18.30
CA ILE A 8 -19.37 -24.77 16.85
C ILE A 8 -18.01 -24.84 16.15
N ARG A 9 -17.89 -25.79 15.22
CA ARG A 9 -16.79 -25.88 14.25
C ARG A 9 -17.37 -25.95 12.84
N LEU A 10 -17.05 -24.97 12.00
CA LEU A 10 -17.48 -24.91 10.61
C LEU A 10 -16.29 -25.01 9.67
N GLU A 11 -16.33 -25.99 8.78
CA GLU A 11 -15.38 -26.10 7.67
C GLU A 11 -15.81 -25.19 6.52
N LEU A 12 -15.42 -23.91 6.60
CA LEU A 12 -15.83 -22.90 5.63
C LEU A 12 -15.43 -23.27 4.19
N SER A 13 -14.25 -23.87 4.01
CA SER A 13 -13.81 -24.36 2.69
C SER A 13 -14.75 -25.44 2.13
N ARG A 14 -15.29 -26.32 2.97
CA ARG A 14 -16.26 -27.36 2.55
C ARG A 14 -17.59 -26.72 2.17
N LEU A 15 -18.11 -25.83 3.00
CA LEU A 15 -19.38 -25.11 2.77
C LEU A 15 -19.33 -24.28 1.49
N ALA A 16 -18.21 -23.60 1.24
CA ALA A 16 -17.97 -22.87 0.01
C ALA A 16 -17.92 -23.80 -1.20
N ARG A 17 -17.24 -24.96 -1.10
CA ARG A 17 -17.17 -25.95 -2.18
C ARG A 17 -18.52 -26.56 -2.56
N ILE A 18 -19.40 -26.80 -1.58
CA ILE A 18 -20.75 -27.35 -1.82
C ILE A 18 -21.79 -26.26 -2.13
N VAL A 19 -21.38 -24.99 -2.23
CA VAL A 19 -22.25 -23.85 -2.50
C VAL A 19 -23.40 -23.77 -1.48
N ASP A 20 -23.05 -23.86 -0.19
CA ASP A 20 -24.03 -23.73 0.89
C ASP A 20 -24.79 -22.38 0.77
N PRO A 21 -26.13 -22.34 0.87
CA PRO A 21 -26.91 -21.12 0.69
C PRO A 21 -26.53 -19.98 1.65
N LYS A 22 -25.92 -20.28 2.79
CA LYS A 22 -25.46 -19.29 3.78
C LYS A 22 -24.02 -18.86 3.55
N MET A 23 -23.35 -19.37 2.52
CA MET A 23 -21.97 -19.04 2.17
C MET A 23 -21.92 -18.17 0.91
N LYS A 24 -21.10 -17.11 0.96
CA LYS A 24 -20.79 -16.27 -0.21
C LYS A 24 -19.29 -16.24 -0.43
N ILE A 25 -18.86 -16.62 -1.62
CA ILE A 25 -17.47 -16.56 -2.05
C ILE A 25 -17.24 -15.20 -2.73
N GLN A 26 -16.10 -14.56 -2.44
CA GLN A 26 -15.66 -13.35 -3.13
C GLN A 26 -14.24 -13.57 -3.66
N GLY A 27 -14.02 -13.19 -4.93
CA GLY A 27 -12.77 -13.47 -5.64
C GLY A 27 -12.79 -14.80 -6.38
N ASP A 28 -11.69 -15.09 -7.07
CA ASP A 28 -11.50 -16.33 -7.80
C ASP A 28 -10.89 -17.38 -6.86
N VAL A 29 -11.71 -18.32 -6.41
CA VAL A 29 -11.30 -19.35 -5.44
C VAL A 29 -11.31 -20.70 -6.12
N VAL A 30 -10.12 -21.29 -6.26
CA VAL A 30 -9.95 -22.64 -6.77
C VAL A 30 -9.80 -23.62 -5.61
N PHE A 31 -10.67 -24.61 -5.51
CA PHE A 31 -10.67 -25.61 -4.42
C PHE A 31 -9.67 -26.76 -4.68
N LYS A 32 -8.42 -26.42 -4.99
CA LYS A 32 -7.32 -27.37 -5.14
C LYS A 32 -6.05 -26.75 -4.57
N CYS A 33 -5.10 -27.57 -4.15
CA CYS A 33 -3.78 -27.09 -3.79
C CYS A 33 -3.03 -26.75 -5.08
N GLU A 34 -2.86 -25.47 -5.35
CA GLU A 34 -1.93 -24.99 -6.38
C GLU A 34 -0.59 -24.66 -5.73
N ASN A 35 0.48 -24.91 -6.47
CA ASN A 35 1.78 -24.36 -6.13
C ASN A 35 1.75 -22.89 -6.52
N VAL A 36 1.50 -22.01 -5.55
CA VAL A 36 1.44 -20.56 -5.78
C VAL A 36 2.87 -20.08 -6.02
N ALA A 37 3.11 -19.45 -7.16
CA ALA A 37 4.40 -18.85 -7.45
C ALA A 37 4.78 -17.86 -6.34
N THR A 38 6.00 -17.97 -5.82
CA THR A 38 6.58 -16.91 -5.00
C THR A 38 6.71 -15.66 -5.87
N LEU A 39 6.33 -14.51 -5.33
CA LEU A 39 6.55 -13.25 -6.03
C LEU A 39 8.06 -13.00 -6.07
N ASP A 40 8.66 -13.14 -7.24
CA ASP A 40 10.08 -12.83 -7.44
C ASP A 40 10.31 -11.34 -7.19
N PRO A 41 11.38 -10.96 -6.47
CA PRO A 41 11.68 -9.56 -6.22
C PRO A 41 12.07 -8.84 -7.51
N ILE A 42 11.75 -7.55 -7.58
CA ILE A 42 12.16 -6.66 -8.67
C ILE A 42 13.28 -5.72 -8.20
N SER A 43 14.20 -5.38 -9.10
CA SER A 43 15.31 -4.46 -8.82
C SER A 43 15.17 -3.19 -9.66
N PHE A 44 15.37 -2.03 -9.05
CA PHE A 44 15.43 -0.74 -9.72
C PHE A 44 16.90 -0.33 -9.82
N GLU A 45 17.50 -0.50 -11.00
CA GLU A 45 18.95 -0.30 -11.20
C GLU A 45 19.34 1.17 -11.38
N THR A 46 18.41 2.02 -11.81
CA THR A 46 18.64 3.45 -11.98
C THR A 46 17.66 4.28 -11.15
N PRO A 47 18.03 5.50 -10.71
CA PRO A 47 17.14 6.36 -9.93
C PRO A 47 15.84 6.75 -10.67
N GLU A 48 15.86 6.75 -11.99
CA GLU A 48 14.71 7.11 -12.83
C GLU A 48 13.78 5.93 -13.11
N ALA A 49 14.19 4.71 -12.76
CA ALA A 49 13.38 3.52 -12.99
C ALA A 49 12.16 3.51 -12.06
N TYR A 50 10.96 3.33 -12.61
CA TYR A 50 9.72 3.24 -11.84
C TYR A 50 8.72 2.29 -12.48
N ILE A 51 7.76 1.82 -11.69
CA ILE A 51 6.59 1.06 -12.16
C ILE A 51 5.32 1.81 -11.78
N SER A 52 4.38 1.87 -12.72
CA SER A 52 3.04 2.41 -12.44
C SER A 52 2.14 1.33 -11.88
N LEU A 53 1.67 1.52 -10.65
CA LEU A 53 0.74 0.60 -10.00
C LEU A 53 -0.72 0.96 -10.34
N PRO A 54 -1.66 0.00 -10.25
CA PRO A 54 -3.08 0.29 -10.33
C PRO A 54 -3.51 1.35 -9.31
N LYS A 55 -4.50 2.15 -9.68
CA LYS A 55 -5.01 3.22 -8.81
C LYS A 55 -5.48 2.67 -7.46
N TRP A 56 -4.99 3.26 -6.37
CA TRP A 56 -5.42 2.94 -5.02
C TRP A 56 -6.84 3.46 -4.75
N ASN A 57 -7.85 2.61 -4.98
CA ASN A 57 -9.27 2.98 -4.93
C ASN A 57 -9.89 2.89 -3.52
N THR A 58 -9.28 3.51 -2.51
CA THR A 58 -9.80 3.49 -1.14
C THR A 58 -10.26 4.87 -0.69
N LYS A 59 -11.55 5.02 -0.37
CA LYS A 59 -12.13 6.31 0.05
C LYS A 59 -11.96 6.65 1.54
N ARG A 60 -11.77 5.64 2.40
CA ARG A 60 -11.74 5.82 3.86
C ARG A 60 -10.65 5.02 4.55
N MET A 61 -10.46 3.76 4.14
CA MET A 61 -9.49 2.84 4.71
C MET A 61 -8.83 2.05 3.59
N GLY A 62 -7.51 1.89 3.68
CA GLY A 62 -6.72 1.08 2.79
C GLY A 62 -5.46 0.60 3.50
N SER A 63 -4.89 -0.49 3.01
CA SER A 63 -3.62 -1.04 3.48
C SER A 63 -2.73 -1.32 2.28
N MET A 64 -1.44 -1.02 2.42
CA MET A 64 -0.41 -1.39 1.46
C MET A 64 0.78 -1.96 2.24
N SER A 65 1.33 -3.07 1.77
CA SER A 65 2.49 -3.72 2.35
C SER A 65 3.45 -4.10 1.23
N PHE A 66 4.73 -3.88 1.45
CA PHE A 66 5.81 -4.27 0.55
C PHE A 66 7.07 -4.49 1.37
N ASP A 67 7.97 -5.32 0.85
CA ASP A 67 9.32 -5.47 1.36
C ASP A 67 10.26 -4.70 0.44
N PHE A 68 11.31 -4.10 0.99
CA PHE A 68 12.33 -3.42 0.21
C PHE A 68 13.70 -3.69 0.81
N ARG A 69 14.73 -3.63 -0.03
CA ARG A 69 16.14 -3.78 0.32
C ARG A 69 16.93 -2.77 -0.50
N THR A 70 17.78 -1.98 0.14
CA THR A 70 18.63 -1.01 -0.56
C THR A 70 19.86 -0.66 0.26
N SER A 71 20.95 -0.29 -0.42
CA SER A 71 22.11 0.39 0.17
C SER A 71 22.09 1.90 -0.07
N GLU A 72 21.22 2.38 -0.97
CA GLU A 72 21.13 3.80 -1.32
C GLU A 72 20.60 4.61 -0.14
N PRO A 73 21.20 5.77 0.19
CA PRO A 73 20.78 6.58 1.32
C PRO A 73 19.49 7.37 1.03
N ASN A 74 19.17 7.62 -0.24
CA ASN A 74 18.04 8.45 -0.64
C ASN A 74 17.27 7.80 -1.79
N GLY A 75 15.94 7.90 -1.76
CA GLY A 75 15.12 7.39 -2.85
C GLY A 75 13.63 7.55 -2.58
N LEU A 76 12.85 7.82 -3.63
CA LEU A 76 11.39 7.81 -3.56
C LEU A 76 10.90 6.38 -3.79
N ILE A 77 10.22 5.79 -2.81
CA ILE A 77 9.80 4.39 -2.85
C ILE A 77 8.37 4.26 -3.38
N LEU A 78 7.46 5.07 -2.86
CA LEU A 78 6.08 5.14 -3.35
C LEU A 78 5.62 6.58 -3.40
N PHE A 79 4.90 6.93 -4.45
CA PHE A 79 4.23 8.21 -4.55
C PHE A 79 2.88 8.07 -5.26
N THR A 80 1.86 8.71 -4.70
CA THR A 80 0.57 8.90 -5.35
C THR A 80 0.01 10.26 -4.99
N HIS A 81 -0.67 10.90 -5.94
CA HIS A 81 -1.36 12.17 -5.73
C HIS A 81 -2.80 12.10 -6.26
N GLY A 82 -3.66 12.90 -5.65
CA GLY A 82 -5.04 13.12 -6.03
C GLY A 82 -5.16 14.05 -7.23
N LYS A 83 -6.37 14.52 -7.49
CA LYS A 83 -6.60 15.54 -8.53
C LYS A 83 -6.20 16.92 -8.00
N LEU A 84 -5.68 17.76 -8.89
CA LEU A 84 -5.41 19.17 -8.59
C LEU A 84 -6.68 19.81 -8.02
N GLN A 85 -6.60 20.34 -6.79
CA GLN A 85 -7.72 21.08 -6.21
C GLN A 85 -7.71 22.51 -6.79
N GLU A 86 -8.68 22.82 -7.65
CA GLU A 86 -8.97 24.19 -8.04
C GLU A 86 -9.64 24.92 -6.87
N ARG A 87 -8.87 25.39 -5.89
CA ARG A 87 -9.42 26.33 -4.91
C ARG A 87 -9.62 27.68 -5.60
N LYS A 88 -10.87 28.00 -5.89
CA LYS A 88 -11.30 29.38 -6.19
C LYS A 88 -11.00 30.25 -4.96
N GLU A 89 -10.02 31.13 -5.13
CA GLU A 89 -9.86 32.42 -4.45
C GLU A 89 -9.83 32.43 -2.92
N ALA A 90 -8.62 32.32 -2.36
CA ALA A 90 -8.19 33.18 -1.24
C ALA A 90 -6.65 33.11 -1.12
N GLN A 91 -6.01 34.27 -1.22
CA GLN A 91 -4.58 34.57 -0.96
C GLN A 91 -3.64 34.53 -2.17
N ARG A 92 -3.25 35.74 -2.59
CA ARG A 92 -2.24 36.11 -3.60
C ARG A 92 -0.80 35.79 -3.18
N SER A 93 -0.55 34.62 -2.61
CA SER A 93 0.79 34.24 -2.14
C SER A 93 1.10 32.81 -2.52
N GLN A 94 1.92 32.66 -3.55
CA GLN A 94 2.45 31.41 -4.12
C GLN A 94 1.41 30.48 -4.75
N LYS A 95 1.63 30.23 -6.04
CA LYS A 95 0.90 29.34 -6.94
C LYS A 95 1.13 27.86 -6.57
N ASN A 96 0.91 27.49 -5.32
CA ASN A 96 1.05 26.11 -4.85
C ASN A 96 -0.26 25.39 -5.11
N THR A 97 -0.31 24.63 -6.21
CA THR A 97 -1.41 23.71 -6.46
C THR A 97 -1.39 22.64 -5.37
N LYS A 98 -2.25 22.80 -4.36
CA LYS A 98 -2.36 21.83 -3.27
C LYS A 98 -3.11 20.61 -3.78
N VAL A 99 -2.48 19.44 -3.66
CA VAL A 99 -3.05 18.16 -4.07
C VAL A 99 -2.93 17.23 -2.88
N ASP A 100 -3.97 16.43 -2.64
CA ASP A 100 -3.85 15.35 -1.66
C ASP A 100 -2.78 14.37 -2.15
N PHE A 101 -1.87 13.93 -1.30
CA PHE A 101 -0.83 12.99 -1.72
C PHE A 101 -0.39 12.09 -0.58
N PHE A 102 0.19 10.96 -0.95
CA PHE A 102 0.83 10.02 -0.06
C PHE A 102 2.18 9.65 -0.65
N ALA A 103 3.22 9.65 0.19
CA ALA A 103 4.55 9.25 -0.23
C ALA A 103 5.26 8.44 0.86
N VAL A 104 6.10 7.51 0.41
CA VAL A 104 7.11 6.85 1.23
C VAL A 104 8.46 7.16 0.59
N GLU A 105 9.36 7.76 1.35
CA GLU A 105 10.70 8.14 0.88
C GLU A 105 11.77 7.72 1.88
N LEU A 106 12.96 7.47 1.36
CA LEU A 106 14.16 7.26 2.13
C LEU A 106 15.01 8.53 2.06
N LEU A 107 15.43 9.03 3.21
CA LEU A 107 16.33 10.19 3.32
C LEU A 107 17.41 9.91 4.36
N ASP A 108 18.67 10.03 3.95
CA ASP A 108 19.84 9.66 4.76
C ASP A 108 19.67 8.30 5.47
N GLY A 109 19.15 7.32 4.74
CA GLY A 109 18.90 5.96 5.23
C GLY A 109 17.71 5.82 6.17
N SER A 110 17.00 6.89 6.52
CA SER A 110 15.80 6.83 7.36
C SER A 110 14.53 6.84 6.52
N LEU A 111 13.57 5.99 6.87
CA LEU A 111 12.30 5.90 6.14
C LEU A 111 11.34 6.97 6.65
N TYR A 112 10.68 7.67 5.73
CA TYR A 112 9.70 8.71 6.02
C TYR A 112 8.39 8.42 5.30
N LEU A 113 7.30 8.67 6.03
CA LEU A 113 5.94 8.68 5.52
C LEU A 113 5.48 10.14 5.40
N LEU A 114 4.97 10.52 4.23
CA LEU A 114 4.37 11.81 3.99
C LEU A 114 2.91 11.65 3.56
N LEU A 115 2.04 12.49 4.10
CA LEU A 115 0.63 12.48 3.81
C LEU A 115 0.06 13.89 3.86
N ASP A 116 -0.68 14.28 2.82
CA ASP A 116 -1.54 15.46 2.82
C ASP A 116 -2.92 15.03 2.35
N MET A 117 -3.94 15.28 3.18
CA MET A 117 -5.35 14.99 2.87
C MET A 117 -6.17 16.28 2.72
N GLY A 118 -5.52 17.42 2.47
CA GLY A 118 -6.15 18.69 2.14
C GLY A 118 -6.03 19.77 3.24
N SER A 119 -5.56 19.41 4.43
CA SER A 119 -5.33 20.32 5.55
C SER A 119 -3.86 20.60 5.84
N GLY A 120 -2.94 20.12 5.00
CA GLY A 120 -1.51 20.30 5.16
C GLY A 120 -0.78 18.97 5.31
N THR A 121 0.52 19.04 5.02
CA THR A 121 1.39 17.86 4.96
C THR A 121 1.88 17.47 6.35
N ILE A 122 1.76 16.18 6.66
CA ILE A 122 2.49 15.55 7.77
C ILE A 122 3.68 14.78 7.22
N LYS A 123 4.80 14.78 7.96
CA LYS A 123 5.99 13.97 7.68
C LYS A 123 6.39 13.24 8.95
N VAL A 124 6.40 11.91 8.90
CA VAL A 124 6.68 11.05 10.05
C VAL A 124 7.87 10.18 9.73
N LYS A 125 8.87 10.15 10.61
CA LYS A 125 9.98 9.18 10.53
C LYS A 125 9.43 7.81 10.94
N ALA A 126 9.36 6.88 10.00
CA ALA A 126 8.80 5.55 10.22
C ALA A 126 9.78 4.60 10.93
N THR A 127 11.09 4.89 10.87
CA THR A 127 12.14 4.05 11.46
C THR A 127 12.94 4.81 12.51
N GLN A 128 13.34 4.12 13.58
CA GLN A 128 14.27 4.69 14.57
C GLN A 128 15.69 4.71 14.00
N ASN A 129 16.10 3.57 13.46
CA ASN A 129 17.42 3.34 12.85
C ASN A 129 17.39 3.58 11.33
N LYS A 130 18.58 3.67 10.74
CA LYS A 130 18.75 3.63 9.28
C LYS A 130 18.41 2.22 8.77
N VAL A 131 17.83 2.14 7.58
CA VAL A 131 17.30 0.92 6.94
C VAL A 131 17.86 0.75 5.51
N ASN A 132 19.04 1.32 5.27
CA ASN A 132 19.79 1.21 4.01
C ASN A 132 21.05 0.34 4.18
N ASP A 133 20.97 -0.70 5.02
CA ASP A 133 22.06 -1.65 5.27
C ASP A 133 22.13 -2.77 4.21
N GLY A 134 21.20 -2.77 3.25
CA GLY A 134 21.10 -3.81 2.24
C GLY A 134 20.72 -5.16 2.83
N ALA A 135 19.93 -5.20 3.90
CA ALA A 135 19.28 -6.42 4.41
C ALA A 135 17.84 -6.54 3.90
#